data_AF-A0A2D4XFP6-F1
#
_entry.id   AF-A0A2D4XFP6-F1
#
_cell.length_a   1.000
_cell.length_b   1.000
_cell.length_c   1.000
_cell.angle_alpha   90.00
_cell.angle_beta   90.00
_cell.angle_gamma   90.00
#
_symmetry.space_group_name_H-M   'P 1'
#
loop_
_entity.id
_entity.type
_entity.pdbx_description
1 polymer ?
#
loop_
_entity_poly.entity_id
_entity_poly.type
_entity_poly.pdbx_seq_one_letter_code
_entity_poly.pdbx_strand_id
1 'polypeptide(L)'
;MDEKLIEEISNTTGVPQMLVSRSAQARAEANGTDVNAVLSSWSGGTPTEVAPTPVIEEAVVAPVIEEAVVAPVIEEAVVAPVIEEAIEPPADLFSKIGRAGQYGSLFGVVTGFIQAIAISTYLYDGLILESETFNLITDYQKTTYIAALTALTTFFGVLNTVNIKKLLESNFIGHGIKTTDRESIFQGIGLGLIFGSISGFFITSSIGQTIEPILPEDPTVFLLPVFGSFWRILLLSTIFQAVISMLSVVLGVPKGLDVFEEEEAQIIRNRITGSAVIPLSAIMVGGLIAFLIAQVFINFHDYAPLFALIISAAILTFSAVMSAGPKIKITKNEVLITALGIITLTVIIASVAASQL
;
A
#
# COMPACT_ATOMS: atom_id res chain seq x y z
N MET A 1 -13.46 8.31 -31.94
CA MET A 1 -14.56 7.33 -31.83
C MET A 1 -15.84 8.12 -31.62
N ASP A 2 -16.89 7.87 -32.40
CA ASP A 2 -18.13 8.66 -32.37
C ASP A 2 -19.08 8.19 -31.25
N GLU A 3 -19.17 8.99 -30.18
CA GLU A 3 -20.00 8.71 -29.01
C GLU A 3 -21.51 8.66 -29.31
N LYS A 4 -21.96 9.41 -30.34
CA LYS A 4 -23.38 9.43 -30.71
C LYS A 4 -23.82 8.11 -31.33
N LEU A 5 -22.97 7.50 -32.16
CA LEU A 5 -23.24 6.20 -32.76
C LEU A 5 -23.25 5.08 -31.70
N ILE A 6 -22.38 5.16 -30.70
CA ILE A 6 -22.35 4.20 -29.58
C ILE A 6 -23.64 4.28 -28.76
N GLU A 7 -24.10 5.49 -28.45
CA GLU A 7 -25.35 5.71 -27.72
C GLU A 7 -26.56 5.21 -28.52
N GLU A 8 -26.62 5.50 -29.81
CA GLU A 8 -27.68 5.05 -30.70
C GLU A 8 -27.74 3.51 -30.80
N ILE A 9 -26.60 2.86 -31.04
CA ILE A 9 -26.53 1.39 -31.13
C ILE A 9 -26.84 0.76 -29.77
N SER A 10 -26.39 1.35 -28.66
CA SER A 10 -26.68 0.86 -27.32
C SER A 10 -28.19 0.91 -27.01
N ASN A 11 -28.84 2.02 -27.38
CA ASN A 11 -30.28 2.20 -27.19
C ASN A 11 -31.11 1.26 -28.08
N THR A 12 -30.68 1.03 -29.34
CA THR A 12 -31.41 0.17 -30.29
C THR A 12 -31.21 -1.33 -30.01
N THR A 13 -30.03 -1.74 -29.53
CA THR A 13 -29.71 -3.17 -29.30
C THR A 13 -29.91 -3.63 -27.85
N GLY A 14 -30.09 -2.69 -26.91
CA GLY A 14 -30.14 -2.99 -25.47
C GLY A 14 -28.81 -3.45 -24.89
N VAL A 15 -27.72 -3.35 -25.65
CA VAL A 15 -26.36 -3.70 -25.23
C VAL A 15 -25.74 -2.46 -24.55
N PRO A 16 -25.13 -2.58 -23.35
CA PRO A 16 -24.43 -1.47 -22.70
C PRO A 16 -23.40 -0.80 -23.62
N GLN A 17 -23.31 0.53 -23.58
CA GLN A 17 -22.40 1.35 -24.40
C GLN A 17 -20.95 0.85 -24.36
N MET A 18 -20.49 0.39 -23.19
CA MET A 18 -19.14 -0.17 -22.99
C MET A 18 -18.88 -1.47 -23.76
N LEU A 19 -19.90 -2.29 -24.03
CA LEU A 19 -19.75 -3.51 -24.82
C LEU A 19 -19.81 -3.20 -26.33
N VAL A 20 -20.61 -2.20 -26.72
CA VAL A 20 -20.63 -1.69 -28.10
C VAL A 20 -19.27 -1.10 -28.47
N SER A 21 -18.66 -0.32 -27.58
CA SER A 21 -17.35 0.26 -27.83
C SER A 21 -16.25 -0.80 -27.96
N ARG A 22 -16.17 -1.74 -27.01
CA ARG A 22 -15.20 -2.85 -27.03
C ARG A 22 -15.35 -3.74 -28.26
N SER A 23 -16.58 -4.05 -28.65
CA SER A 23 -16.81 -4.88 -29.84
C SER A 23 -16.46 -4.15 -31.12
N ALA A 24 -16.73 -2.85 -31.22
CA ALA A 24 -16.36 -2.04 -32.38
C ALA A 24 -14.84 -1.94 -32.53
N GLN A 25 -14.14 -1.69 -31.43
CA GLN A 25 -12.68 -1.61 -31.39
C GLN A 25 -12.03 -2.95 -31.76
N ALA A 26 -12.50 -4.07 -31.19
CA ALA A 26 -11.96 -5.40 -31.51
C ALA A 26 -12.17 -5.77 -32.99
N ARG A 27 -13.28 -5.36 -33.61
CA ARG A 27 -13.51 -5.62 -35.05
C ARG A 27 -12.76 -4.67 -35.97
N ALA A 28 -12.54 -3.43 -35.55
CA ALA A 28 -11.71 -2.48 -36.27
C ALA A 28 -10.25 -2.98 -36.35
N GLU A 29 -9.73 -3.47 -35.24
CA GLU A 29 -8.39 -4.04 -35.14
C GLU A 29 -8.26 -5.34 -35.94
N ALA A 30 -9.25 -6.25 -35.85
CA ALA A 30 -9.22 -7.52 -36.59
C ALA A 30 -9.33 -7.34 -38.12
N ASN A 31 -10.00 -6.29 -38.59
CA ASN A 31 -10.23 -6.05 -40.02
C ASN A 31 -9.33 -4.94 -40.61
N GLY A 32 -8.49 -4.28 -39.79
CA GLY A 32 -7.67 -3.14 -40.22
C GLY A 32 -8.47 -1.94 -40.71
N THR A 33 -9.69 -1.75 -40.20
CA THR A 33 -10.61 -0.67 -40.57
C THR A 33 -10.78 0.34 -39.44
N ASP A 34 -11.28 1.54 -39.73
CA ASP A 34 -11.57 2.54 -38.69
C ASP A 34 -12.75 2.12 -37.77
N VAL A 35 -12.68 2.47 -36.49
CA VAL A 35 -13.71 2.16 -35.48
C VAL A 35 -15.05 2.79 -35.85
N ASN A 36 -15.06 4.00 -36.42
CA ASN A 36 -16.30 4.66 -36.81
C ASN A 36 -16.94 3.98 -38.02
N ALA A 37 -16.14 3.42 -38.94
CA ALA A 37 -16.67 2.64 -40.07
C ALA A 37 -17.41 1.38 -39.59
N VAL A 38 -16.89 0.71 -38.55
CA VAL A 38 -17.57 -0.43 -37.91
C VAL A 38 -18.87 0.03 -37.22
N LEU A 39 -18.85 1.13 -36.48
CA LEU A 39 -20.05 1.68 -35.83
C LEU A 39 -21.12 2.09 -36.86
N SER A 40 -20.73 2.76 -37.95
CA SER A 40 -21.66 3.14 -39.03
C SER A 40 -22.27 1.92 -39.74
N SER A 41 -21.53 0.81 -39.84
CA SER A 41 -22.07 -0.45 -40.40
C SER A 41 -23.17 -1.08 -39.52
N TRP A 42 -23.20 -0.73 -38.23
CA TRP A 42 -24.17 -1.25 -37.27
C TRP A 42 -25.37 -0.32 -37.09
N SER A 43 -25.22 0.98 -37.39
CA SER A 43 -26.29 1.98 -37.30
C SER A 43 -27.26 1.97 -38.50
N GLY A 44 -27.17 0.97 -39.39
CA GLY A 44 -28.22 0.70 -40.39
C GLY A 44 -28.18 1.53 -41.69
N GLY A 45 -26.99 1.99 -42.14
CA GLY A 45 -26.82 2.69 -43.42
C GLY A 45 -25.79 2.02 -44.34
N THR A 46 -26.14 1.87 -45.62
CA THR A 46 -25.37 1.28 -46.73
C THR A 46 -23.91 1.76 -46.81
N PRO A 47 -22.93 0.88 -47.13
CA PRO A 47 -21.57 1.31 -47.45
C PRO A 47 -21.61 2.31 -48.61
N THR A 48 -21.09 3.51 -48.40
CA THR A 48 -20.76 4.38 -49.53
C THR A 48 -19.70 3.67 -50.36
N GLU A 49 -20.11 3.36 -51.57
CA GLU A 49 -19.38 2.77 -52.68
C GLU A 49 -17.97 3.38 -52.80
N VAL A 50 -16.96 2.51 -52.75
CA VAL A 50 -15.58 2.87 -53.08
C VAL A 50 -15.53 3.16 -54.58
N ALA A 51 -15.37 4.42 -54.95
CA ALA A 51 -15.03 4.79 -56.31
C ALA A 51 -13.61 4.28 -56.65
N PRO A 52 -13.40 3.63 -57.81
CA PRO A 52 -12.07 3.16 -58.21
C PRO A 52 -11.24 4.36 -58.69
N THR A 53 -10.05 4.55 -58.12
CA THR A 53 -9.05 5.46 -58.69
C THR A 53 -8.32 4.72 -59.81
N PRO A 54 -8.18 5.29 -61.01
CA PRO A 54 -7.64 4.57 -62.16
C PRO A 54 -6.12 4.44 -62.09
N VAL A 55 -5.66 3.29 -62.56
CA VAL A 55 -4.28 2.99 -62.99
C VAL A 55 -3.91 3.92 -64.13
N ILE A 56 -2.77 4.62 -64.03
CA ILE A 56 -2.03 5.14 -65.19
C ILE A 56 -0.54 4.80 -64.98
N GLU A 57 0.01 4.23 -66.04
CA GLU A 57 1.34 3.66 -66.21
C GLU A 57 2.49 4.69 -66.21
N GLU A 58 3.66 4.17 -65.83
CA GLU A 58 5.03 4.50 -66.27
C GLU A 58 5.24 5.65 -67.28
N ALA A 59 6.09 6.61 -66.90
CA ALA A 59 7.05 7.20 -67.83
C ALA A 59 8.33 7.64 -67.09
N VAL A 60 9.42 7.07 -67.57
CA VAL A 60 10.83 7.22 -67.17
C VAL A 60 11.35 8.62 -67.53
N VAL A 61 12.37 9.09 -66.78
CA VAL A 61 13.64 9.75 -67.22
C VAL A 61 14.07 10.85 -66.22
N ALA A 62 15.18 10.58 -65.52
CA ALA A 62 16.11 11.57 -64.92
C ALA A 62 17.30 11.80 -65.89
N PRO A 63 18.37 12.58 -65.62
CA PRO A 63 18.72 13.52 -64.51
C PRO A 63 19.35 14.85 -65.03
N VAL A 64 20.14 15.57 -64.18
CA VAL A 64 21.17 16.65 -64.42
C VAL A 64 20.83 17.97 -63.67
N ILE A 65 21.41 18.26 -62.48
CA ILE A 65 22.65 19.04 -62.13
C ILE A 65 22.43 20.58 -62.39
N GLU A 66 22.60 21.57 -61.50
CA GLU A 66 23.79 21.98 -60.70
C GLU A 66 23.44 23.12 -59.69
N GLU A 67 23.99 23.00 -58.48
CA GLU A 67 24.61 24.00 -57.56
C GLU A 67 24.33 25.53 -57.65
N ALA A 68 23.92 26.17 -56.53
CA ALA A 68 24.56 27.37 -55.93
C ALA A 68 23.77 28.00 -54.76
N VAL A 69 24.28 27.76 -53.54
CA VAL A 69 24.47 28.66 -52.38
C VAL A 69 23.70 30.00 -52.32
N VAL A 70 22.92 30.26 -51.26
CA VAL A 70 23.03 31.39 -50.29
C VAL A 70 22.14 31.12 -49.06
N ALA A 71 22.73 31.09 -47.87
CA ALA A 71 22.06 30.98 -46.58
C ALA A 71 21.27 32.26 -46.20
N PRO A 72 20.25 32.14 -45.33
CA PRO A 72 20.39 32.86 -44.07
C PRO A 72 19.99 32.04 -42.84
N VAL A 73 20.73 32.32 -41.77
CA VAL A 73 20.55 31.91 -40.38
C VAL A 73 19.10 32.09 -39.92
N ILE A 74 18.45 31.01 -39.47
CA ILE A 74 17.28 31.08 -38.58
C ILE A 74 17.46 30.03 -37.50
N GLU A 75 17.59 30.56 -36.28
CA GLU A 75 17.40 30.00 -34.95
C GLU A 75 17.33 28.47 -34.78
N GLU A 76 18.37 28.00 -34.11
CA GLU A 76 18.48 26.76 -33.35
C GLU A 76 17.29 26.55 -32.41
N ALA A 77 16.19 25.99 -32.93
CA ALA A 77 15.20 25.29 -32.12
C ALA A 77 15.64 23.82 -32.05
N VAL A 78 16.53 23.51 -31.11
CA VAL A 78 16.71 22.14 -30.64
C VAL A 78 15.40 21.73 -29.96
N VAL A 79 14.45 21.27 -30.77
CA VAL A 79 13.37 20.43 -30.28
C VAL A 79 14.05 19.14 -29.85
N ALA A 80 14.36 19.05 -28.55
CA ALA A 80 14.74 17.80 -27.95
C ALA A 80 13.73 16.75 -28.43
N PRO A 81 14.16 15.64 -29.04
CA PRO A 81 13.24 14.55 -29.29
C PRO A 81 12.69 14.17 -27.93
N VAL A 82 11.40 14.40 -27.71
CA VAL A 82 10.64 13.70 -26.68
C VAL A 82 10.79 12.24 -27.08
N ILE A 83 11.75 11.57 -26.46
CA ILE A 83 11.80 10.12 -26.45
C ILE A 83 10.50 9.76 -25.72
N GLU A 84 9.44 9.48 -26.48
CA GLU A 84 8.34 8.67 -25.97
C GLU A 84 9.02 7.40 -25.49
N GLU A 85 9.22 7.31 -24.18
CA GLU A 85 9.61 6.08 -23.51
C GLU A 85 8.55 5.06 -23.92
N ALA A 86 8.87 4.23 -24.89
CA ALA A 86 8.02 3.16 -25.34
C ALA A 86 7.83 2.24 -24.14
N ILE A 87 6.75 2.46 -23.39
CA ILE A 87 6.48 1.72 -22.17
C ILE A 87 6.18 0.30 -22.64
N GLU A 88 7.12 -0.61 -22.41
CA GLU A 88 6.94 -2.00 -22.77
C GLU A 88 5.71 -2.57 -22.06
N PRO A 89 4.98 -3.50 -22.71
CA PRO A 89 3.78 -4.07 -22.13
C PRO A 89 4.08 -4.72 -20.78
N PRO A 90 3.12 -4.70 -19.84
CA PRO A 90 3.33 -5.21 -18.50
C PRO A 90 3.65 -6.70 -18.55
N ALA A 91 4.69 -7.09 -17.82
CA ALA A 91 4.96 -8.51 -17.59
C ALA A 91 3.80 -9.17 -16.84
N ASP A 92 3.69 -10.49 -16.98
CA ASP A 92 2.66 -11.27 -16.28
C ASP A 92 2.72 -11.08 -14.75
N LEU A 93 1.54 -11.06 -14.13
CA LEU A 93 1.40 -10.81 -12.70
C LEU A 93 2.09 -11.89 -11.85
N PHE A 94 2.05 -13.16 -12.27
CA PHE A 94 2.74 -14.22 -11.53
C PHE A 94 4.25 -14.07 -11.58
N SER A 95 4.81 -13.60 -12.69
CA SER A 95 6.24 -13.24 -12.77
C SER A 95 6.58 -12.12 -11.78
N LYS A 96 5.78 -11.05 -11.74
CA LYS A 96 6.00 -9.94 -10.79
C LYS A 96 5.92 -10.40 -9.33
N ILE A 97 4.92 -11.20 -8.99
CA ILE A 97 4.76 -11.77 -7.64
C ILE A 97 5.93 -12.70 -7.30
N GLY A 98 6.36 -13.56 -8.23
CA GLY A 98 7.49 -14.45 -8.03
C GLY A 98 8.80 -13.70 -7.75
N ARG A 99 9.09 -12.66 -8.53
CA ARG A 99 10.26 -11.79 -8.32
C ARG A 99 10.17 -11.02 -7.01
N ALA A 100 8.99 -10.51 -6.67
CA ALA A 100 8.77 -9.84 -5.39
C ALA A 100 8.93 -10.77 -4.20
N GLY A 101 8.46 -12.01 -4.29
CA GLY A 101 8.66 -13.04 -3.28
C GLY A 101 10.15 -13.39 -3.09
N GLN A 102 10.90 -13.52 -4.19
CA GLN A 102 12.36 -13.75 -4.14
C GLN A 102 13.09 -12.59 -3.44
N TYR A 103 12.80 -11.36 -3.85
CA TYR A 103 13.37 -10.17 -3.20
C TYR A 103 13.00 -10.13 -1.72
N GLY A 104 11.71 -10.26 -1.40
CA GLY A 104 11.23 -10.17 -0.03
C GLY A 104 11.77 -11.27 0.87
N SER A 105 12.02 -12.46 0.33
CA SER A 105 12.69 -13.54 1.07
C SER A 105 14.14 -13.19 1.38
N LEU A 106 14.93 -12.72 0.41
CA LEU A 106 16.32 -12.30 0.62
C LEU A 106 16.41 -11.12 1.60
N PHE A 107 15.56 -10.12 1.41
CA PHE A 107 15.42 -8.99 2.31
C PHE A 107 15.02 -9.44 3.72
N GLY A 108 14.11 -10.41 3.81
CA GLY A 108 13.64 -11.00 5.06
C GLY A 108 14.70 -11.75 5.85
N VAL A 109 15.62 -12.44 5.18
CA VAL A 109 16.79 -13.07 5.82
C VAL A 109 17.68 -12.00 6.44
N VAL A 110 18.09 -11.00 5.66
CA VAL A 110 18.99 -9.93 6.13
C VAL A 110 18.37 -9.17 7.30
N THR A 111 17.12 -8.74 7.14
CA THR A 111 16.41 -8.02 8.19
C THR A 111 16.09 -8.91 9.39
N GLY A 112 15.90 -10.21 9.20
CA GLY A 112 15.69 -11.17 10.29
C GLY A 112 16.92 -11.29 11.20
N PHE A 113 18.13 -11.34 10.61
CA PHE A 113 19.37 -11.27 11.38
C PHE A 113 19.48 -9.95 12.16
N ILE A 114 19.22 -8.82 11.51
CA ILE A 114 19.29 -7.51 12.16
C ILE A 114 18.27 -7.40 13.29
N GLN A 115 17.03 -7.86 13.07
CA GLN A 115 15.97 -7.89 14.09
C GLN A 115 16.35 -8.78 15.27
N ALA A 116 16.89 -9.97 15.02
CA ALA A 116 17.27 -10.88 16.08
C ALA A 116 18.39 -10.33 16.97
N ILE A 117 19.35 -9.60 16.37
CA ILE A 117 20.39 -8.88 17.12
C ILE A 117 19.81 -7.68 17.86
N ALA A 118 18.97 -6.88 17.22
CA ALA A 118 18.37 -5.69 17.83
C ALA A 118 17.49 -6.03 19.05
N ILE A 119 16.88 -7.22 19.05
CA ILE A 119 15.99 -7.71 20.11
C ILE A 119 16.72 -8.62 21.10
N SER A 120 18.02 -8.89 20.89
CA SER A 120 18.77 -9.83 21.75
C SER A 120 18.80 -9.40 23.21
N THR A 121 18.63 -8.10 23.50
CA THR A 121 18.51 -7.55 24.86
C THR A 121 17.29 -8.05 25.62
N TYR A 122 16.32 -8.67 24.94
CA TYR A 122 15.13 -9.26 25.55
C TYR A 122 15.19 -10.79 25.62
N LEU A 123 16.31 -11.40 25.19
CA LEU A 123 16.45 -12.85 25.04
C LEU A 123 17.44 -13.38 26.09
N TYR A 124 17.03 -14.40 26.82
CA TYR A 124 17.81 -14.99 27.92
C TYR A 124 17.57 -16.50 28.00
N ASP A 125 18.65 -17.27 28.15
CA ASP A 125 18.58 -18.73 28.38
C ASP A 125 18.41 -19.10 29.86
N GLY A 126 18.47 -18.12 30.76
CA GLY A 126 18.27 -18.31 32.21
C GLY A 126 18.16 -16.98 32.96
N LEU A 127 17.75 -17.07 34.23
CA LEU A 127 17.66 -15.91 35.11
C LEU A 127 19.06 -15.40 35.47
N ILE A 128 19.28 -14.10 35.34
CA ILE A 128 20.52 -13.45 35.76
C ILE A 128 20.28 -12.81 37.12
N LEU A 129 21.01 -13.29 38.13
CA LEU A 129 20.94 -12.82 39.50
C LEU A 129 22.17 -12.00 39.86
N GLU A 130 21.98 -10.97 40.66
CA GLU A 130 23.08 -10.23 41.28
C GLU A 130 23.83 -11.12 42.28
N SER A 131 25.16 -11.11 42.23
CA SER A 131 25.99 -12.05 42.98
C SER A 131 25.93 -11.86 44.50
N GLU A 132 25.58 -10.66 44.96
CA GLU A 132 25.57 -10.30 46.39
C GLU A 132 24.17 -10.36 47.00
N THR A 133 23.15 -9.90 46.28
CA THR A 133 21.77 -9.80 46.79
C THR A 133 20.86 -10.94 46.31
N PHE A 134 21.29 -11.70 45.29
CA PHE A 134 20.45 -12.66 44.56
C PHE A 134 19.17 -12.04 43.95
N ASN A 135 19.12 -10.71 43.82
CA ASN A 135 18.03 -10.03 43.14
C ASN A 135 18.13 -10.23 41.63
N LEU A 136 16.99 -10.26 40.95
CA LEU A 136 16.92 -10.38 39.50
C LEU A 136 17.44 -9.10 38.83
N ILE A 137 18.42 -9.22 37.93
CA ILE A 137 18.99 -8.08 37.21
C ILE A 137 18.09 -7.69 36.01
N THR A 138 17.36 -8.66 35.45
CA THR A 138 16.63 -8.50 34.19
C THR A 138 15.19 -8.98 34.35
N ASP A 139 14.27 -8.04 34.57
CA ASP A 139 12.83 -8.28 34.44
C ASP A 139 12.31 -7.59 33.18
N TYR A 140 11.77 -8.38 32.24
CA TYR A 140 11.23 -7.87 30.99
C TYR A 140 9.79 -8.32 30.78
N GLN A 141 8.94 -7.35 30.50
CA GLN A 141 7.55 -7.62 30.19
C GLN A 141 7.40 -8.17 28.76
N LYS A 142 6.57 -9.20 28.63
CA LYS A 142 6.17 -9.79 27.34
C LYS A 142 5.67 -8.73 26.34
N THR A 143 4.94 -7.74 26.82
CA THR A 143 4.39 -6.63 26.02
C THR A 143 5.49 -5.78 25.38
N THR A 144 6.57 -5.49 26.11
CA THR A 144 7.71 -4.70 25.62
C THR A 144 8.44 -5.42 24.50
N TYR A 145 8.67 -6.73 24.64
CA TYR A 145 9.25 -7.55 23.58
C TYR A 145 8.40 -7.52 22.30
N ILE A 146 7.09 -7.76 22.43
CA ILE A 146 6.16 -7.77 21.27
C ILE A 146 6.16 -6.39 20.60
N ALA A 147 6.09 -5.31 21.38
CA ALA A 147 6.11 -3.96 20.85
C ALA A 147 7.41 -3.64 20.09
N ALA A 148 8.57 -4.03 20.65
CA ALA A 148 9.87 -3.82 20.03
C ALA A 148 9.99 -4.60 18.70
N LEU A 149 9.60 -5.87 18.68
CA LEU A 149 9.61 -6.69 17.46
C LEU A 149 8.64 -6.14 16.41
N THR A 150 7.45 -5.72 16.83
CA THR A 150 6.46 -5.10 15.93
C THR A 150 7.00 -3.81 15.32
N ALA A 151 7.61 -2.94 16.12
CA ALA A 151 8.19 -1.68 15.63
C ALA A 151 9.30 -1.92 14.61
N LEU A 152 10.22 -2.86 14.89
CA LEU A 152 11.29 -3.23 13.97
C LEU A 152 10.75 -3.86 12.67
N THR A 153 9.81 -4.80 12.78
CA THR A 153 9.15 -5.40 11.61
C THR A 153 8.45 -4.34 10.76
N THR A 154 7.82 -3.36 11.40
CA THR A 154 7.16 -2.23 10.74
C THR A 154 8.16 -1.36 9.99
N PHE A 155 9.26 -0.99 10.63
CA PHE A 155 10.33 -0.24 10.00
C PHE A 155 10.87 -0.95 8.75
N PHE A 156 11.18 -2.24 8.85
CA PHE A 156 11.66 -3.03 7.71
C PHE A 156 10.57 -3.26 6.65
N GLY A 157 9.31 -3.39 7.04
CA GLY A 157 8.17 -3.46 6.14
C GLY A 157 8.06 -2.20 5.27
N VAL A 158 8.26 -1.01 5.84
CA VAL A 158 8.29 0.26 5.09
C VAL A 158 9.46 0.31 4.10
N LEU A 159 10.66 -0.07 4.55
CA LEU A 159 11.82 -0.12 3.65
C LEU A 159 11.60 -1.11 2.50
N ASN A 160 11.02 -2.27 2.79
CA ASN A 160 10.68 -3.29 1.81
C ASN A 160 9.73 -2.74 0.74
N THR A 161 8.57 -2.21 1.13
CA THR A 161 7.53 -1.74 0.20
C THR A 161 7.97 -0.53 -0.62
N VAL A 162 8.84 0.33 -0.09
CA VAL A 162 9.40 1.47 -0.84
C VAL A 162 10.44 0.99 -1.87
N ASN A 163 11.26 0.00 -1.51
CA ASN A 163 12.35 -0.46 -2.36
C ASN A 163 11.90 -1.43 -3.45
N ILE A 164 10.94 -2.33 -3.17
CA ILE A 164 10.53 -3.38 -4.11
C ILE A 164 10.09 -2.81 -5.47
N LYS A 165 9.31 -1.73 -5.48
CA LYS A 165 8.86 -1.12 -6.74
C LYS A 165 10.01 -0.53 -7.56
N LYS A 166 10.98 0.12 -6.90
CA LYS A 166 12.16 0.74 -7.53
C LYS A 166 13.05 -0.35 -8.10
N LEU A 167 13.20 -1.45 -7.37
CA LEU A 167 13.97 -2.61 -7.79
C LEU A 167 13.33 -3.34 -8.97
N LEU A 168 12.02 -3.58 -8.92
CA LEU A 168 11.30 -4.23 -10.02
C LEU A 168 11.37 -3.39 -11.31
N GLU A 169 11.18 -2.08 -11.21
CA GLU A 169 11.24 -1.17 -12.35
C GLU A 169 12.64 -1.05 -12.95
N SER A 170 13.69 -1.01 -12.13
CA SER A 170 15.07 -0.84 -12.61
C SER A 170 15.70 -2.11 -13.17
N ASN A 171 15.30 -3.29 -12.68
CA ASN A 171 15.99 -4.55 -13.01
C ASN A 171 15.22 -5.44 -13.97
N PHE A 172 13.91 -5.23 -14.13
CA PHE A 172 13.07 -6.10 -14.95
C PHE A 172 12.10 -5.30 -15.82
N ILE A 173 12.21 -5.52 -17.12
CA ILE A 173 11.38 -4.79 -18.08
C ILE A 173 9.91 -5.21 -17.94
N GLY A 174 8.99 -4.25 -18.02
CA GLY A 174 7.55 -4.48 -17.82
C GLY A 174 7.13 -4.81 -16.38
N HIS A 175 8.05 -4.84 -15.40
CA HIS A 175 7.74 -5.15 -13.99
C HIS A 175 7.41 -3.92 -13.13
N GLY A 176 7.45 -2.72 -13.72
CA GLY A 176 7.09 -1.49 -13.03
C GLY A 176 5.66 -1.49 -12.48
N ILE A 177 5.47 -0.77 -11.37
CA ILE A 177 4.19 -0.65 -10.65
C ILE A 177 3.95 0.83 -10.35
N LYS A 178 2.77 1.33 -10.74
CA LYS A 178 2.25 2.66 -10.41
C LYS A 178 1.80 2.65 -8.95
N THR A 179 2.72 2.98 -8.05
CA THR A 179 2.43 3.17 -6.61
C THR A 179 3.31 4.29 -6.06
N THR A 180 2.69 5.27 -5.41
CA THR A 180 3.39 6.43 -4.85
C THR A 180 4.21 6.04 -3.61
N ASP A 181 5.27 6.79 -3.29
CA ASP A 181 6.07 6.54 -2.08
C ASP A 181 5.22 6.61 -0.82
N ARG A 182 4.25 7.53 -0.78
CA ARG A 182 3.29 7.65 0.32
C ARG A 182 2.46 6.38 0.50
N GLU A 183 1.92 5.82 -0.57
CA GLU A 183 1.14 4.58 -0.51
C GLU A 183 2.00 3.38 -0.10
N SER A 184 3.23 3.28 -0.61
CA SER A 184 4.19 2.26 -0.18
C SER A 184 4.47 2.33 1.32
N ILE A 185 4.69 3.54 1.86
CA ILE A 185 4.88 3.75 3.30
C ILE A 185 3.65 3.29 4.08
N PHE A 186 2.44 3.69 3.67
CA PHE A 186 1.21 3.25 4.35
C PHE A 186 1.02 1.73 4.33
N GLN A 187 1.28 1.09 3.19
CA GLN A 187 1.24 -0.37 3.07
C GLN A 187 2.28 -1.03 3.99
N GLY A 188 3.51 -0.51 4.01
CA GLY A 188 4.58 -1.02 4.86
C GLY A 188 4.28 -0.88 6.35
N ILE A 189 3.68 0.24 6.77
CA ILE A 189 3.23 0.44 8.15
C ILE A 189 2.14 -0.58 8.48
N GLY A 190 1.08 -0.66 7.68
CA GLY A 190 -0.06 -1.54 7.95
C GLY A 190 0.33 -3.01 8.01
N LEU A 191 1.01 -3.50 6.98
CA LEU A 191 1.43 -4.91 6.91
C LEU A 191 2.51 -5.22 7.96
N GLY A 192 3.43 -4.30 8.21
CA GLY A 192 4.47 -4.46 9.22
C GLY A 192 3.92 -4.54 10.65
N LEU A 193 2.91 -3.73 10.99
CA LEU A 193 2.23 -3.83 12.27
C LEU A 193 1.51 -5.17 12.46
N ILE A 194 0.83 -5.66 11.41
CA ILE A 194 0.13 -6.95 11.43
C ILE A 194 1.13 -8.08 11.63
N PHE A 195 2.11 -8.21 10.73
CA PHE A 195 3.04 -9.33 10.74
C PHE A 195 4.03 -9.26 11.91
N GLY A 196 4.41 -8.06 12.33
CA GLY A 196 5.21 -7.86 13.54
C GLY A 196 4.50 -8.33 14.79
N SER A 197 3.22 -7.96 14.95
CA SER A 197 2.41 -8.37 16.09
C SER A 197 2.16 -9.89 16.10
N ILE A 198 1.85 -10.47 14.93
CA ILE A 198 1.72 -11.92 14.77
C ILE A 198 3.03 -12.61 15.16
N SER A 199 4.19 -12.09 14.72
CA SER A 199 5.50 -12.66 15.03
C SER A 199 5.78 -12.64 16.53
N GLY A 200 5.61 -11.47 17.17
CA GLY A 200 5.85 -11.30 18.60
C GLY A 200 4.94 -12.19 19.44
N PHE A 201 3.66 -12.25 19.11
CA PHE A 201 2.71 -13.12 19.79
C PHE A 201 3.05 -14.60 19.60
N PHE A 202 3.36 -15.03 18.36
CA PHE A 202 3.71 -16.41 18.08
C PHE A 202 4.98 -16.85 18.80
N ILE A 203 6.03 -16.02 18.81
CA ILE A 203 7.29 -16.35 19.49
C ILE A 203 7.06 -16.46 21.00
N THR A 204 6.45 -15.45 21.61
CA THR A 204 6.17 -15.44 23.05
C THR A 204 5.22 -16.54 23.49
N SER A 205 4.29 -16.97 22.64
CA SER A 205 3.37 -18.07 22.95
C SER A 205 3.96 -19.45 22.69
N SER A 206 4.93 -19.59 21.79
CA SER A 206 5.47 -20.90 21.40
C SER A 206 6.67 -21.34 22.22
N ILE A 207 7.47 -20.40 22.71
CA ILE A 207 8.70 -20.68 23.46
C ILE A 207 8.90 -19.81 24.70
N GLY A 208 8.05 -18.80 24.91
CA GLY A 208 8.11 -18.00 26.13
C GLY A 208 7.76 -18.86 27.34
N GLN A 209 8.54 -18.69 28.41
CA GLN A 209 8.32 -19.37 29.68
C GLN A 209 7.95 -18.34 30.73
N THR A 210 6.86 -18.61 31.46
CA THR A 210 6.47 -17.81 32.63
C THR A 210 6.91 -18.57 33.86
N ILE A 211 7.76 -17.96 34.66
CA ILE A 211 8.19 -18.50 35.96
C ILE A 211 7.29 -17.86 37.02
N GLU A 212 6.48 -18.71 37.65
CA GLU A 212 5.63 -18.28 38.75
C GLU A 212 6.46 -18.04 40.01
N PRO A 213 6.09 -17.02 40.80
CA PRO A 213 6.78 -16.69 42.04
C PRO A 213 6.57 -17.79 43.08
N ILE A 214 7.64 -18.11 43.82
CA ILE A 214 7.59 -19.12 44.89
C ILE A 214 7.08 -18.47 46.19
N LEU A 215 7.50 -17.23 46.46
CA LEU A 215 7.04 -16.44 47.57
C LEU A 215 6.04 -15.37 47.10
N PRO A 216 5.07 -14.94 47.94
CA PRO A 216 4.11 -13.90 47.59
C PRO A 216 4.72 -12.54 47.22
N GLU A 217 5.97 -12.31 47.65
CA GLU A 217 6.73 -11.07 47.46
C GLU A 217 7.52 -11.07 46.14
N ASP A 218 7.70 -12.24 45.50
CA ASP A 218 8.55 -12.39 44.31
C ASP A 218 7.79 -11.97 43.03
N PRO A 219 8.45 -11.33 42.06
CA PRO A 219 7.83 -11.00 40.78
C PRO A 219 7.65 -12.23 39.89
N THR A 220 6.60 -12.23 39.07
CA THR A 220 6.46 -13.20 37.97
C THR A 220 7.43 -12.84 36.86
N VAL A 221 8.31 -13.76 36.48
CA VAL A 221 9.35 -13.49 35.48
C VAL A 221 9.02 -14.16 34.16
N PHE A 222 9.30 -13.46 33.05
CA PHE A 222 9.12 -14.00 31.71
C PHE A 222 10.48 -14.21 31.03
N LEU A 223 10.73 -15.45 30.57
CA LEU A 223 11.95 -15.84 29.87
C LEU A 223 11.65 -16.17 28.40
N LEU A 224 12.53 -15.70 27.54
CA LEU A 224 12.53 -15.98 26.10
C LEU A 224 13.89 -16.58 25.72
N PRO A 225 13.96 -17.88 25.40
CA PRO A 225 15.24 -18.53 25.12
C PRO A 225 15.90 -17.94 23.87
N VAL A 226 17.20 -17.71 23.93
CA VAL A 226 17.97 -16.97 22.90
C VAL A 226 17.93 -17.73 21.59
N PHE A 227 18.38 -18.99 21.62
CA PHE A 227 18.51 -19.79 20.41
C PHE A 227 17.14 -20.04 19.74
N GLY A 228 16.13 -20.36 20.55
CA GLY A 228 14.77 -20.61 20.07
C GLY A 228 14.12 -19.38 19.45
N SER A 229 14.34 -18.21 20.05
CA SER A 229 13.78 -16.94 19.58
C SER A 229 14.50 -16.46 18.32
N PHE A 230 15.82 -16.55 18.30
CA PHE A 230 16.66 -16.14 17.16
C PHE A 230 16.19 -16.77 15.83
N TRP A 231 16.07 -18.10 15.79
CA TRP A 231 15.66 -18.80 14.57
C TRP A 231 14.21 -18.52 14.16
N ARG A 232 13.32 -18.31 15.13
CA ARG A 232 11.93 -17.94 14.83
C ARG A 232 11.84 -16.53 14.26
N ILE A 233 12.58 -15.57 14.81
CA ILE A 233 12.67 -14.21 14.25
C ILE A 233 13.17 -14.27 12.81
N LEU A 234 14.24 -15.03 12.56
CA LEU A 234 14.80 -15.18 11.21
C LEU A 234 13.80 -15.80 10.22
N LEU A 235 13.17 -16.91 10.61
CA LEU A 235 12.20 -17.62 9.78
C LEU A 235 10.96 -16.77 9.49
N LEU A 236 10.37 -16.15 10.53
CA LEU A 236 9.18 -15.33 10.39
C LEU A 236 9.47 -14.05 9.61
N SER A 237 10.62 -13.41 9.82
CA SER A 237 11.04 -12.25 9.02
C SER A 237 11.19 -12.63 7.54
N THR A 238 11.78 -13.79 7.24
CA THR A 238 11.91 -14.29 5.87
C THR A 238 10.54 -14.49 5.20
N ILE A 239 9.62 -15.16 5.90
CA ILE A 239 8.27 -15.44 5.38
C ILE A 239 7.48 -14.13 5.24
N PHE A 240 7.42 -13.32 6.28
CA PHE A 240 6.57 -12.13 6.28
C PHE A 240 7.10 -11.02 5.40
N GLN A 241 8.42 -10.83 5.26
CA GLN A 241 8.94 -9.88 4.29
C GLN A 241 8.68 -10.33 2.85
N ALA A 242 8.74 -11.65 2.55
CA ALA A 242 8.30 -12.18 1.25
C ALA A 242 6.82 -11.87 0.99
N VAL A 243 5.96 -12.13 1.98
CA VAL A 243 4.52 -11.83 1.89
C VAL A 243 4.26 -10.33 1.71
N ILE A 244 4.96 -9.47 2.45
CA ILE A 244 4.85 -8.01 2.33
C ILE A 244 5.21 -7.55 0.92
N SER A 245 6.31 -8.05 0.35
CA SER A 245 6.70 -7.70 -1.03
C SER A 245 5.66 -8.16 -2.05
N MET A 246 5.16 -9.40 -1.92
CA MET A 246 4.12 -9.93 -2.81
C MET A 246 2.83 -9.12 -2.72
N LEU A 247 2.36 -8.80 -1.51
CA LEU A 247 1.15 -8.00 -1.30
C LEU A 247 1.32 -6.58 -1.84
N SER A 248 2.51 -5.98 -1.70
CA SER A 248 2.77 -4.64 -2.25
C SER A 248 2.63 -4.62 -3.77
N VAL A 249 3.05 -5.70 -4.45
CA VAL A 249 2.85 -5.86 -5.91
C VAL A 249 1.38 -6.06 -6.26
N VAL A 250 0.68 -6.96 -5.54
CA VAL A 250 -0.74 -7.29 -5.80
C VAL A 250 -1.65 -6.07 -5.62
N LEU A 251 -1.32 -5.16 -4.70
CA LEU A 251 -2.11 -3.96 -4.42
C LEU A 251 -1.76 -2.77 -5.33
N GLY A 252 -0.77 -2.91 -6.21
CA GLY A 252 -0.34 -1.88 -7.15
C GLY A 252 -0.95 -2.05 -8.55
N VAL A 253 -0.94 -0.98 -9.35
CA VAL A 253 -1.32 -1.04 -10.76
C VAL A 253 -0.07 -1.24 -11.62
N PRO A 254 -0.01 -2.23 -12.53
CA PRO A 254 1.10 -2.38 -13.47
C PRO A 254 1.38 -1.11 -14.30
N LYS A 255 2.66 -0.80 -14.55
CA LYS A 255 3.06 0.17 -15.59
C LYS A 255 2.98 -0.49 -16.98
N GLY A 256 2.66 0.29 -18.01
CA GLY A 256 2.62 -0.16 -19.41
C GLY A 256 1.27 -0.67 -19.92
N LEU A 257 0.21 -0.56 -19.10
CA LEU A 257 -1.16 -0.85 -19.54
C LEU A 257 -1.62 0.18 -20.57
N ASP A 258 -2.47 -0.25 -21.51
CA ASP A 258 -3.20 0.67 -22.38
C ASP A 258 -4.14 1.57 -21.55
N VAL A 259 -4.51 2.74 -22.08
CA VAL A 259 -5.30 3.76 -21.38
C VAL A 259 -6.60 3.18 -20.81
N PHE A 260 -7.29 2.35 -21.59
CA PHE A 260 -8.53 1.70 -21.14
C PHE A 260 -8.28 0.66 -20.03
N GLU A 261 -7.23 -0.16 -20.16
CA GLU A 261 -6.88 -1.17 -19.16
C GLU A 261 -6.39 -0.53 -17.85
N GLU A 262 -5.70 0.61 -17.94
CA GLU A 262 -5.24 1.38 -16.79
C GLU A 262 -6.42 1.94 -15.98
N GLU A 263 -7.42 2.52 -16.65
CA GLU A 263 -8.63 3.03 -15.99
C GLU A 263 -9.38 1.90 -15.25
N GLU A 264 -9.53 0.74 -15.88
CA GLU A 264 -10.18 -0.42 -15.27
C GLU A 264 -9.38 -0.96 -14.08
N ALA A 265 -8.05 -1.10 -14.24
CA ALA A 265 -7.16 -1.52 -13.17
C ALA A 265 -7.22 -0.55 -11.98
N GLN A 266 -7.32 0.76 -12.23
CA GLN A 266 -7.43 1.77 -11.19
C GLN A 266 -8.78 1.71 -10.47
N ILE A 267 -9.88 1.45 -11.17
CA ILE A 267 -11.20 1.23 -10.56
C ILE A 267 -11.18 0.00 -9.66
N ILE A 268 -10.63 -1.13 -10.13
CA ILE A 268 -10.53 -2.37 -9.35
C ILE A 268 -9.64 -2.13 -8.13
N ARG A 269 -8.47 -1.52 -8.31
CA ARG A 269 -7.58 -1.16 -7.21
C ARG A 269 -8.27 -0.26 -6.19
N ASN A 270 -9.01 0.76 -6.62
CA ASN A 270 -9.71 1.66 -5.71
C ASN A 270 -10.81 0.92 -4.92
N ARG A 271 -11.46 -0.08 -5.51
CA ARG A 271 -12.41 -0.95 -4.79
C ARG A 271 -11.71 -1.86 -3.77
N ILE A 272 -10.62 -2.53 -4.15
CA ILE A 272 -9.83 -3.38 -3.25
C ILE A 272 -9.23 -2.56 -2.11
N THR A 273 -8.56 -1.47 -2.46
CA THR A 273 -7.95 -0.53 -1.52
C THR A 273 -9.02 0.09 -0.63
N GLY A 274 -10.16 0.53 -1.18
CA GLY A 274 -11.27 1.03 -0.39
C GLY A 274 -11.82 -0.01 0.59
N SER A 275 -12.00 -1.25 0.15
CA SER A 275 -12.52 -2.34 0.99
C SER A 275 -11.52 -2.83 2.06
N ALA A 276 -10.21 -2.75 1.80
CA ALA A 276 -9.18 -3.24 2.72
C ALA A 276 -8.63 -2.13 3.62
N VAL A 277 -8.32 -0.96 3.05
CA VAL A 277 -7.72 0.17 3.77
C VAL A 277 -8.69 0.77 4.76
N ILE A 278 -9.99 0.89 4.45
CA ILE A 278 -10.95 1.49 5.40
C ILE A 278 -11.04 0.67 6.69
N PRO A 279 -11.28 -0.67 6.68
CA PRO A 279 -11.27 -1.46 7.90
C PRO A 279 -9.92 -1.50 8.61
N LEU A 280 -8.81 -1.66 7.87
CA LEU A 280 -7.47 -1.70 8.47
C LEU A 280 -7.10 -0.38 9.13
N SER A 281 -7.36 0.74 8.47
CA SER A 281 -7.11 2.07 9.04
C SER A 281 -8.02 2.34 10.24
N ALA A 282 -9.28 1.89 10.22
CA ALA A 282 -10.17 2.00 11.37
C ALA A 282 -9.68 1.18 12.57
N ILE A 283 -9.24 -0.06 12.35
CA ILE A 283 -8.66 -0.91 13.41
C ILE A 283 -7.38 -0.29 13.96
N MET A 284 -6.51 0.24 13.08
CA MET A 284 -5.22 0.78 13.49
C MET A 284 -5.38 2.11 14.25
N VAL A 285 -6.19 3.03 13.74
CA VAL A 285 -6.45 4.32 14.40
C VAL A 285 -7.30 4.13 15.66
N GLY A 286 -8.38 3.35 15.57
CA GLY A 286 -9.23 3.03 16.72
C GLY A 286 -8.47 2.27 17.80
N GLY A 287 -7.64 1.30 17.41
CA GLY A 287 -6.78 0.54 18.31
C GLY A 287 -5.71 1.42 18.97
N LEU A 288 -5.07 2.32 18.23
CA LEU A 288 -4.11 3.28 18.81
C LEU A 288 -4.78 4.21 19.82
N ILE A 289 -5.94 4.77 19.48
CA ILE A 289 -6.72 5.62 20.40
C ILE A 289 -7.11 4.82 21.65
N ALA A 290 -7.62 3.61 21.48
CA ALA A 290 -8.01 2.75 22.59
C ALA A 290 -6.81 2.42 23.50
N PHE A 291 -5.64 2.12 22.92
CA PHE A 291 -4.41 1.87 23.66
C PHE A 291 -3.96 3.09 24.47
N LEU A 292 -3.96 4.28 23.87
CA LEU A 292 -3.57 5.52 24.56
C LEU A 292 -4.52 5.84 25.72
N ILE A 293 -5.84 5.70 25.49
CA ILE A 293 -6.84 5.87 26.55
C ILE A 293 -6.61 4.84 27.65
N ALA A 294 -6.44 3.56 27.31
CA ALA A 294 -6.18 2.51 28.29
C ALA A 294 -4.96 2.81 29.16
N GLN A 295 -3.88 3.34 28.57
CA GLN A 295 -2.71 3.73 29.34
C GLN A 295 -2.97 4.88 30.31
N VAL A 296 -3.75 5.87 29.91
CA VAL A 296 -4.18 6.93 30.84
C VAL A 296 -4.98 6.33 32.01
N PHE A 297 -5.93 5.44 31.73
CA PHE A 297 -6.75 4.82 32.78
C PHE A 297 -5.95 3.92 33.73
N ILE A 298 -4.96 3.18 33.23
CA ILE A 298 -4.10 2.32 34.05
C ILE A 298 -3.21 3.16 34.97
N ASN A 299 -2.57 4.20 34.44
CA ASN A 299 -1.65 5.03 35.22
C ASN A 299 -2.37 5.99 36.18
N PHE A 300 -3.63 6.35 35.90
CA PHE A 300 -4.39 7.35 36.64
C PHE A 300 -5.78 6.81 37.04
N HIS A 301 -5.81 5.63 37.67
CA HIS A 301 -7.06 4.97 38.04
C HIS A 301 -7.91 5.79 39.02
N ASP A 302 -7.29 6.58 39.90
CA ASP A 302 -7.98 7.50 40.82
C ASP A 302 -8.79 8.58 40.10
N TYR A 303 -8.38 8.96 38.88
CA TYR A 303 -9.06 9.95 38.04
C TYR A 303 -10.02 9.31 37.02
N ALA A 304 -10.18 7.99 37.03
CA ALA A 304 -11.08 7.29 36.12
C ALA A 304 -12.52 7.86 36.10
N PRO A 305 -13.13 8.25 37.24
CA PRO A 305 -14.46 8.89 37.23
C PRO A 305 -14.46 10.25 36.52
N LEU A 306 -13.40 11.05 36.69
CA LEU A 306 -13.25 12.35 36.03
C LEU A 306 -13.10 12.18 34.51
N PHE A 307 -12.27 11.22 34.08
CA PHE A 307 -12.12 10.91 32.65
C PHE A 307 -13.40 10.38 32.04
N ALA A 308 -14.15 9.51 32.75
CA ALA A 308 -15.44 9.04 32.28
C ALA A 308 -16.43 10.20 32.07
N LEU A 309 -16.43 11.20 32.94
CA LEU A 309 -17.26 12.40 32.81
C LEU A 309 -16.84 13.25 31.61
N ILE A 310 -15.54 13.53 31.46
CA ILE A 310 -14.99 14.33 30.34
C ILE A 310 -15.28 13.63 29.00
N ILE A 311 -15.02 12.32 28.91
CA ILE A 311 -15.27 11.53 27.69
C ILE A 311 -16.77 11.51 27.37
N SER A 312 -17.63 11.30 28.37
CA SER A 312 -19.09 11.33 28.18
C SER A 312 -19.56 12.70 27.69
N ALA A 313 -19.05 13.79 28.27
CA ALA A 313 -19.37 15.15 27.83
C ALA A 313 -18.89 15.42 26.40
N ALA A 314 -17.69 14.94 26.03
CA ALA A 314 -17.15 15.04 24.68
C ALA A 314 -17.98 14.25 23.65
N ILE A 315 -18.40 13.02 23.99
CA ILE A 315 -19.26 12.20 23.13
C ILE A 315 -20.64 12.85 22.95
N LEU A 316 -21.23 13.39 24.02
CA LEU A 316 -22.53 14.06 23.99
C LEU A 316 -22.48 15.34 23.16
N THR A 317 -21.43 16.16 23.32
CA THR A 317 -21.24 17.37 22.50
C THR A 317 -20.99 17.02 21.04
N PHE A 318 -20.15 16.03 20.74
CA PHE A 318 -19.93 15.55 19.38
C PHE A 318 -21.23 15.02 18.75
N SER A 319 -21.99 14.18 19.49
CA SER A 319 -23.27 13.64 19.04
C SER A 319 -24.30 14.75 18.80
N ALA A 320 -24.34 15.78 19.65
CA ALA A 320 -25.23 16.92 19.48
C ALA A 320 -24.87 17.74 18.24
N VAL A 321 -23.57 17.99 17.99
CA VAL A 321 -23.08 18.70 16.80
C VAL A 321 -23.39 17.90 15.52
N MET A 322 -23.15 16.59 15.55
CA MET A 322 -23.45 15.71 14.42
C MET A 322 -24.95 15.57 14.16
N SER A 323 -25.77 15.50 15.21
CA SER A 323 -27.23 15.47 15.12
C SER A 323 -27.82 16.78 14.57
N ALA A 324 -27.14 17.91 14.75
CA ALA A 324 -27.59 19.20 14.22
C ALA A 324 -27.38 19.35 12.71
N GLY A 325 -26.59 18.46 12.08
CA GLY A 325 -26.25 18.50 10.65
C GLY A 325 -26.57 17.21 9.89
N PRO A 326 -27.86 16.82 9.71
CA PRO A 326 -28.25 15.53 9.14
C PRO A 326 -27.87 15.30 7.66
N LYS A 327 -27.29 16.31 6.99
CA LYS A 327 -26.84 16.24 5.58
C LYS A 327 -25.35 16.50 5.40
N ILE A 328 -24.58 16.66 6.48
CA ILE A 328 -23.13 16.86 6.38
C ILE A 328 -22.50 15.49 6.06
N LYS A 329 -22.04 15.32 4.83
CA LYS A 329 -21.21 14.16 4.47
C LYS A 329 -19.92 14.27 5.27
N ILE A 330 -19.69 13.34 6.20
CA ILE A 330 -18.44 13.26 6.95
C ILE A 330 -17.29 13.14 5.96
N THR A 331 -16.49 14.19 5.86
CA THR A 331 -15.33 14.21 4.97
C THR A 331 -14.13 13.57 5.65
N LYS A 332 -13.16 13.07 4.86
CA LYS A 332 -11.90 12.53 5.40
C LYS A 332 -11.17 13.53 6.31
N ASN A 333 -11.29 14.83 6.02
CA ASN A 333 -10.69 15.89 6.81
C ASN A 333 -11.36 16.04 8.18
N GLU A 334 -12.68 15.92 8.26
CA GLU A 334 -13.40 15.96 9.54
C GLU A 334 -13.01 14.79 10.44
N VAL A 335 -12.90 13.58 9.90
CA VAL A 335 -12.43 12.40 10.66
C VAL A 335 -11.01 12.61 11.17
N LEU A 336 -10.11 13.14 10.33
CA LEU A 336 -8.74 13.44 10.74
C LEU A 336 -8.68 14.51 11.83
N ILE A 337 -9.47 15.57 11.72
CA ILE A 337 -9.54 16.64 12.73
C ILE A 337 -10.08 16.08 14.04
N THR A 338 -11.11 15.24 14.01
CA THR A 338 -11.64 14.59 15.23
C THR A 338 -10.60 13.65 15.84
N ALA A 339 -9.92 12.82 15.06
CA ALA A 339 -8.87 11.94 15.55
C ALA A 339 -7.71 12.72 16.17
N LEU A 340 -7.27 13.81 15.52
CA LEU A 340 -6.21 14.69 16.02
C LEU A 340 -6.64 15.38 17.32
N GLY A 341 -7.90 15.82 17.39
CA GLY A 341 -8.50 16.40 18.59
C GLY A 341 -8.53 15.42 19.77
N ILE A 342 -8.91 14.17 19.51
CA ILE A 342 -8.90 13.10 20.53
C ILE A 342 -7.46 12.85 21.01
N ILE A 343 -6.51 12.67 20.10
CA ILE A 343 -5.09 12.46 20.47
C ILE A 343 -4.56 13.62 21.30
N THR A 344 -4.83 14.85 20.88
CA THR A 344 -4.40 16.06 21.59
C THR A 344 -5.03 16.13 22.98
N LEU A 345 -6.33 15.84 23.11
CA LEU A 345 -7.01 15.78 24.39
C LEU A 345 -6.39 14.70 25.30
N THR A 346 -6.09 13.52 24.76
CA THR A 346 -5.42 12.45 25.52
C THR A 346 -4.04 12.87 26.01
N VAL A 347 -3.25 13.56 25.18
CA VAL A 347 -1.94 14.10 25.57
C VAL A 347 -2.07 15.17 26.66
N ILE A 348 -3.03 16.09 26.54
CA ILE A 348 -3.29 17.12 27.55
C ILE A 348 -3.71 16.47 28.86
N ILE A 349 -4.64 15.52 28.81
CA ILE A 349 -5.10 14.77 29.99
C ILE A 349 -3.92 14.05 30.66
N ALA A 350 -3.11 13.32 29.89
CA ALA A 350 -1.94 12.63 30.43
C ALA A 350 -0.92 13.61 31.04
N SER A 351 -0.73 14.78 30.41
CA SER A 351 0.21 15.81 30.87
C SER A 351 -0.26 16.49 32.17
N VAL A 352 -1.55 16.83 32.27
CA VAL A 352 -2.16 17.39 33.48
C VAL A 352 -2.14 16.38 34.62
N ALA A 353 -2.45 15.12 34.33
CA ALA A 353 -2.39 14.06 35.32
C ALA A 353 -0.96 13.81 35.81
N ALA A 354 0.04 13.88 34.92
CA ALA A 354 1.45 13.79 35.27
C ALA A 354 1.97 14.99 36.07
N SER A 355 1.40 16.20 35.93
CA SER A 355 1.81 17.38 36.70
C SER A 355 1.22 17.47 38.11
N GLN A 356 0.34 16.53 38.48
CA GLN A 356 -0.28 16.43 39.81
C GLN A 356 0.39 15.35 40.68
N LEU A 357 1.37 14.63 40.11
CA LEU A 357 2.42 13.86 40.81
C LEU A 357 3.53 14.83 41.24
#